data_AF-E2A8K6-F1
#
_entry.id   AF-E2A8K6-F1
#
_cell.length_a   1.000
_cell.length_b   1.000
_cell.length_c   1.000
_cell.angle_alpha   90.00
_cell.angle_beta   90.00
_cell.angle_gamma   90.00
#
_symmetry.space_group_name_H-M   'P 1'
#
loop_
_entity.id
_entity.type
_entity.pdbx_description
1 polymer ?
#
loop_
_entity_poly.entity_id
_entity_poly.type
_entity_poly.pdbx_seq_one_letter_code
_entity_poly.pdbx_strand_id
1 'polypeptide(L)'
;RYDNTFSDSYIPNNTEIDIKYVDYSIHGFLSTDIVNVANLNVMTQTFVEVVNVLYVKIFNFYVNILDQRFDGLMGLSYSNVSESAITTVFDNMIEQGLVSSRIFSFYLNRYISSLLINCIPL
;
A
#
# COMPACT_ATOMS: atom_id res chain seq x y z
N ARG A 1 1.57 -13.85 1.88
CA ARG A 1 1.57 -13.47 0.44
C ARG A 1 0.13 -13.41 -0.02
N TYR A 2 -0.24 -12.41 -0.81
CA TYR A 2 -1.55 -12.36 -1.47
C TYR A 2 -1.68 -13.49 -2.51
N ASP A 3 -2.89 -14.03 -2.64
CA ASP A 3 -3.23 -15.08 -3.61
C ASP A 3 -4.60 -14.73 -4.21
N ASN A 4 -4.56 -14.27 -5.47
CA ASN A 4 -5.74 -13.81 -6.19
C ASN A 4 -6.76 -14.93 -6.47
N THR A 5 -6.36 -16.21 -6.40
CA THR A 5 -7.26 -17.33 -6.69
C THR A 5 -8.32 -17.55 -5.61
N PHE A 6 -8.14 -16.96 -4.44
CA PHE A 6 -9.09 -16.99 -3.33
C PHE A 6 -10.00 -15.75 -3.25
N SER A 7 -9.86 -14.81 -4.18
CA SER A 7 -10.65 -13.58 -4.19
C SER A 7 -11.66 -13.57 -5.32
N ASP A 8 -12.94 -13.52 -4.96
CA ASP A 8 -14.04 -13.39 -5.92
C ASP A 8 -14.14 -11.97 -6.51
N SER A 9 -13.53 -10.97 -5.86
CA SER A 9 -13.52 -9.57 -6.30
C SER A 9 -12.27 -9.19 -7.07
N TYR A 10 -11.32 -10.13 -7.25
CA TYR A 10 -10.12 -9.91 -8.03
C TYR A 10 -10.44 -9.60 -9.50
N ILE A 11 -9.84 -8.52 -9.98
CA ILE A 11 -9.86 -8.12 -11.38
C ILE A 11 -8.42 -8.16 -11.91
N PRO A 12 -8.12 -9.02 -12.90
CA PRO A 12 -6.79 -9.11 -13.46
C PRO A 12 -6.44 -7.84 -14.22
N ASN A 13 -5.25 -7.30 -13.96
CA ASN A 13 -4.66 -6.21 -14.73
C ASN A 13 -3.40 -6.69 -15.46
N ASN A 14 -2.53 -7.46 -14.79
CA ASN A 14 -1.37 -8.16 -15.35
C ASN A 14 -0.32 -7.25 -16.02
N THR A 15 -0.46 -5.93 -15.93
CA THR A 15 0.55 -4.98 -16.41
C THR A 15 1.80 -5.13 -15.55
N GLU A 16 2.92 -5.53 -16.14
CA GLU A 16 4.21 -5.60 -15.45
C GLU A 16 4.70 -4.20 -15.06
N ILE A 17 5.32 -4.11 -13.88
CA ILE A 17 5.86 -2.87 -13.36
C ILE A 17 7.17 -3.11 -12.63
N ASP A 18 8.13 -2.25 -12.93
CA ASP A 18 9.39 -2.13 -12.22
C ASP A 18 9.40 -0.81 -11.47
N ILE A 19 9.48 -0.86 -10.14
CA ILE A 19 9.57 0.34 -9.31
C ILE A 19 10.96 0.38 -8.70
N LYS A 20 11.67 1.48 -8.96
CA LYS A 20 13.01 1.72 -8.42
C LYS A 20 12.93 2.67 -7.24
N TYR A 21 13.22 2.16 -6.06
CA TYR A 21 13.52 2.98 -4.90
C TYR A 21 15.02 3.31 -4.87
N VAL A 22 15.41 4.22 -3.98
CA VAL A 22 16.80 4.69 -3.87
C VAL A 22 17.76 3.51 -3.65
N ASP A 23 17.37 2.57 -2.80
CA ASP A 23 18.25 1.51 -2.30
C ASP A 23 17.91 0.11 -2.82
N TYR A 24 16.72 -0.05 -3.42
CA TYR A 24 16.22 -1.34 -3.89
C TYR A 24 15.25 -1.19 -5.06
N SER A 25 15.00 -2.26 -5.80
CA SER A 25 14.01 -2.28 -6.87
C SER A 25 13.06 -3.45 -6.71
N ILE A 26 11.78 -3.21 -6.97
CA ILE A 26 10.75 -4.24 -6.97
C ILE A 26 10.30 -4.50 -8.41
N HIS A 27 10.12 -5.77 -8.72
CA HIS A 27 9.50 -6.24 -9.96
C HIS A 27 8.22 -6.99 -9.61
N GLY A 28 7.15 -6.70 -10.33
CA GLY A 28 5.85 -7.29 -10.10
C GLY A 28 4.87 -6.97 -11.21
N PHE A 29 3.59 -7.14 -10.92
CA PHE A 29 2.52 -6.82 -11.84
C PHE A 29 1.35 -6.17 -11.09
N LEU A 30 0.53 -5.42 -11.83
CA LEU A 30 -0.66 -4.78 -11.29
C LEU A 30 -1.80 -5.79 -11.15
N SER A 31 -2.49 -5.67 -10.02
CA SER A 31 -3.70 -6.40 -9.68
C SER A 31 -4.72 -5.42 -9.11
N THR A 32 -6.01 -5.69 -9.33
CA THR A 32 -7.08 -4.86 -8.78
C THR A 32 -7.98 -5.72 -7.92
N ASP A 33 -8.28 -5.26 -6.70
CA ASP A 33 -9.18 -5.97 -5.79
C ASP A 33 -9.81 -4.99 -4.78
N ILE A 34 -10.64 -5.51 -3.87
CA ILE A 34 -11.12 -4.80 -2.71
C ILE A 34 -10.02 -4.81 -1.64
N VAL A 35 -9.66 -3.63 -1.14
CA VAL A 35 -8.72 -3.48 -0.03
C VAL A 35 -9.47 -3.00 1.20
N ASN A 36 -9.44 -3.80 2.27
CA ASN A 36 -10.01 -3.39 3.56
C ASN A 36 -8.97 -2.64 4.39
N VAL A 37 -9.29 -1.42 4.80
CA VAL A 37 -8.48 -0.62 5.73
C VAL A 37 -9.36 -0.15 6.87
N ALA A 38 -9.07 -0.60 8.10
CA ALA A 38 -9.82 -0.21 9.30
C ALA A 38 -11.34 -0.38 9.14
N ASN A 39 -11.79 -1.51 8.59
CA ASN A 39 -13.19 -1.83 8.29
C ASN A 39 -13.83 -1.02 7.15
N LEU A 40 -13.05 -0.23 6.40
CA LEU A 40 -13.50 0.43 5.18
C LEU A 40 -13.09 -0.41 3.97
N ASN A 41 -14.07 -0.86 3.19
CA ASN A 41 -13.84 -1.58 1.94
C ASN A 41 -13.60 -0.59 0.82
N VAL A 42 -12.34 -0.43 0.42
CA VAL A 42 -11.96 0.37 -0.75
C VAL A 42 -12.11 -0.50 -1.99
N MET A 43 -13.12 -0.20 -2.79
CA MET A 43 -13.43 -0.95 -4.00
C MET A 43 -12.43 -0.62 -5.11
N THR A 44 -12.24 -1.54 -6.05
CA THR A 44 -11.46 -1.34 -7.29
C THR A 44 -10.08 -0.72 -7.04
N GLN A 45 -9.39 -1.14 -5.99
CA GLN A 45 -8.05 -0.65 -5.67
C GLN A 45 -7.02 -1.41 -6.48
N THR A 46 -6.27 -0.70 -7.32
CA THR A 46 -5.11 -1.25 -8.02
C THR A 46 -3.87 -1.21 -7.12
N PHE A 47 -3.15 -2.32 -7.03
CA PHE A 47 -1.89 -2.44 -6.29
C PHE A 47 -0.91 -3.36 -7.02
N VAL A 48 0.33 -3.39 -6.55
CA VAL A 48 1.39 -4.21 -7.14
C VAL A 48 1.51 -5.54 -6.36
N GLU A 49 1.38 -6.65 -7.07
CA GLU A 49 1.82 -7.96 -6.58
C GLU A 49 3.32 -8.10 -6.83
N VAL A 50 4.11 -8.05 -5.77
CA VAL A 50 5.57 -8.14 -5.86
C VAL A 50 6.00 -9.59 -6.09
N VAL A 51 6.70 -9.82 -7.20
CA VAL A 51 7.23 -11.13 -7.59
C VAL A 51 8.69 -11.27 -7.16
N ASN A 52 9.48 -10.20 -7.35
CA ASN A 52 10.89 -10.20 -7.03
C ASN A 52 11.32 -8.85 -6.45
N VAL A 53 12.29 -8.87 -5.54
CA VAL A 53 12.93 -7.67 -5.01
C VAL A 53 14.44 -7.83 -5.14
N LEU A 54 15.07 -6.86 -5.81
CA LEU A 54 16.51 -6.81 -6.02
C LEU A 54 17.14 -5.78 -5.10
N TYR A 55 18.43 -5.97 -4.78
CA TYR A 55 19.22 -5.10 -3.90
C TYR A 55 18.69 -4.96 -2.45
N VAL A 56 17.82 -5.88 -2.01
CA VAL A 56 17.27 -5.97 -0.64
C VAL A 56 18.37 -5.92 0.44
N LYS A 57 19.59 -6.38 0.14
CA LYS A 57 20.72 -6.35 1.09
C LYS A 57 21.09 -4.92 1.53
N ILE A 58 20.91 -3.91 0.67
CA ILE A 58 21.13 -2.51 1.03
C ILE A 58 19.99 -2.03 1.95
N PHE A 59 18.74 -2.36 1.60
CA PHE A 59 17.58 -2.08 2.46
C PHE A 59 17.73 -2.72 3.85
N ASN A 60 18.06 -4.01 3.94
CA ASN A 60 18.31 -4.71 5.20
C ASN A 60 19.53 -4.19 5.98
N PHE A 61 20.45 -3.48 5.34
CA PHE A 61 21.60 -2.87 6.00
C PHE A 61 21.20 -1.56 6.71
N TYR A 62 20.39 -0.71 6.04
CA TYR A 62 19.83 0.51 6.65
C TYR A 62 18.75 0.19 7.69
N VAL A 63 17.98 -0.85 7.42
CA VAL A 63 16.93 -1.37 8.26
C VAL A 63 17.52 -2.52 9.08
N ASN A 64 18.34 -2.21 10.09
CA ASN A 64 18.71 -3.14 11.15
C ASN A 64 17.45 -3.51 11.97
N ILE A 65 16.53 -4.24 11.36
CA ILE A 65 15.32 -4.73 12.02
C ILE A 65 15.43 -6.24 12.03
N LEU A 66 15.87 -6.74 13.18
CA LEU A 66 15.94 -8.17 13.54
C LEU A 66 14.56 -8.86 13.57
N ASP A 67 13.50 -8.22 13.06
CA ASP A 67 12.14 -8.73 12.95
C ASP A 67 11.42 -7.96 11.83
N GLN A 68 11.54 -8.37 10.56
CA GLN A 68 10.67 -7.85 9.50
C GLN A 68 9.21 -8.23 9.85
N ARG A 69 8.44 -7.30 10.43
CA ARG A 69 7.04 -7.52 10.85
C ARG A 69 6.01 -6.98 9.85
N PHE A 70 6.41 -6.54 8.66
CA PHE A 70 5.49 -6.00 7.65
C PHE A 70 5.59 -6.78 6.35
N ASP A 71 4.42 -7.07 5.75
CA ASP A 71 4.28 -7.86 4.53
C ASP A 71 4.25 -7.01 3.23
N GLY A 72 4.15 -5.69 3.35
CA GLY A 72 4.02 -4.79 2.21
C GLY A 72 4.11 -3.31 2.56
N LEU A 73 4.03 -2.47 1.54
CA LEU A 73 4.07 -1.00 1.64
C LEU A 73 2.76 -0.41 1.09
N MET A 74 2.20 0.55 1.83
CA MET A 74 1.04 1.33 1.39
C MET A 74 1.48 2.78 1.18
N GLY A 75 1.45 3.23 -0.08
CA GLY A 75 1.73 4.62 -0.42
C GLY A 75 0.57 5.54 -0.04
N LEU A 76 0.88 6.62 0.68
CA LEU A 76 -0.09 7.66 1.08
C LEU A 76 0.23 9.03 0.45
N SER A 77 1.04 9.02 -0.60
CA SER A 77 1.32 10.21 -1.42
C SER A 77 0.13 10.52 -2.32
N TYR A 78 0.03 11.75 -2.80
CA TYR A 78 -0.97 12.11 -3.80
C TYR A 78 -0.71 11.39 -5.14
N SER A 79 -1.78 10.96 -5.80
CA SER A 79 -1.74 10.24 -7.08
C SER A 79 -1.00 10.98 -8.20
N ASN A 80 -1.02 12.32 -8.18
CA ASN A 80 -0.30 13.17 -9.15
C ASN A 80 1.24 13.08 -9.08
N VAL A 81 1.81 12.42 -8.07
CA VAL A 81 3.26 12.22 -7.90
C VAL A 81 3.66 10.76 -8.13
N SER A 82 2.72 9.86 -8.44
CA SER A 82 3.05 8.47 -8.73
C SER A 82 3.55 8.33 -10.18
N GLU A 83 4.70 7.68 -10.38
CA GLU A 83 5.31 7.47 -11.72
C GLU A 83 4.38 6.71 -12.68
N SER A 84 3.38 6.01 -12.15
CA SER A 84 2.45 5.15 -12.90
C SER A 84 1.00 5.66 -12.89
N ALA A 85 0.74 6.86 -12.36
CA ALA A 85 -0.60 7.45 -12.25
C ALA A 85 -1.64 6.53 -11.59
N ILE A 86 -1.21 5.67 -10.65
CA ILE A 86 -2.09 4.72 -9.95
C ILE A 86 -2.84 5.48 -8.85
N THR A 87 -4.16 5.41 -8.85
CA THR A 87 -5.00 6.00 -7.80
C THR A 87 -4.67 5.39 -6.45
N THR A 88 -4.40 6.25 -5.47
CA THR A 88 -4.02 5.79 -4.13
C THR A 88 -5.25 5.29 -3.36
N VAL A 89 -5.00 4.49 -2.32
CA VAL A 89 -6.07 3.99 -1.43
C VAL A 89 -6.87 5.15 -0.85
N PHE A 90 -6.19 6.21 -0.42
CA PHE A 90 -6.86 7.36 0.17
C PHE A 90 -7.66 8.17 -0.86
N ASP A 91 -7.16 8.30 -2.09
CA ASP A 91 -7.92 8.93 -3.17
C ASP A 91 -9.20 8.13 -3.48
N ASN A 92 -9.10 6.80 -3.59
CA ASN A 92 -10.27 5.94 -3.76
C ASN A 92 -11.25 6.04 -2.59
N MET A 93 -10.77 6.13 -1.34
CA MET A 93 -11.62 6.36 -0.17
C MET A 93 -12.40 7.67 -0.26
N ILE A 94 -11.75 8.75 -0.73
CA ILE A 94 -12.39 10.05 -0.94
C ILE A 94 -13.45 9.96 -2.05
N GLU A 95 -13.10 9.37 -3.19
CA GLU A 95 -14.00 9.24 -4.34
C GLU A 95 -15.23 8.37 -4.02
N GLN A 96 -15.04 7.33 -3.21
CA GLN A 96 -16.11 6.42 -2.78
C GLN A 96 -16.90 6.93 -1.57
N GLY A 97 -16.53 8.09 -1.02
CA GLY A 97 -17.22 8.69 0.14
C GLY A 97 -17.04 7.91 1.44
N LEU A 98 -15.96 7.12 1.57
CA LEU A 98 -15.66 6.30 2.76
C LEU A 98 -15.08 7.13 3.91
N VAL A 99 -14.67 8.37 3.65
CA VAL A 99 -14.15 9.32 4.64
C VAL A 99 -14.97 10.59 4.64
N SER A 100 -15.22 11.14 5.82
CA SER A 100 -15.97 12.41 5.97
C SER A 100 -15.15 13.64 5.60
N SER A 101 -13.83 13.55 5.70
CA SER A 101 -12.87 14.62 5.47
C SER A 101 -11.69 14.12 4.66
N ARG A 102 -11.17 14.96 3.77
CA ARG A 102 -9.99 14.66 2.93
C ARG A 102 -8.69 14.85 3.71
N ILE A 103 -8.64 14.30 4.93
CA ILE A 103 -7.53 14.42 5.88
C ILE A 103 -7.27 13.06 6.51
N PHE A 104 -6.00 12.66 6.60
CA PHE A 104 -5.53 11.56 7.44
C PHE A 104 -4.45 12.06 8.40
N SER A 105 -4.26 11.35 9.52
CA SER A 105 -3.27 11.71 10.53
C SER A 105 -2.56 10.48 11.07
N PHE A 106 -1.31 10.66 11.50
CA PHE A 106 -0.55 9.60 12.17
C PHE A 106 -0.39 9.94 13.64
N TYR A 107 -0.70 8.98 14.50
CA TYR A 107 -0.25 8.99 15.89
C TYR A 107 0.80 7.90 16.08
N LEU A 108 2.07 8.31 16.15
CA LEU A 108 3.19 7.40 16.35
C LEU A 108 3.52 7.35 17.83
N ASN A 109 3.09 6.27 18.51
CA ASN A 109 3.51 6.03 19.88
C ASN A 109 5.01 5.72 19.91
N ARG A 110 5.76 6.50 20.70
CA ARG A 110 7.20 6.30 20.92
C ARG A 110 7.52 5.06 21.75
N TYR A 111 6.49 4.45 22.35
CA TYR A 111 6.56 3.17 23.06
C TYR A 111 5.82 2.10 22.24
N ILE A 112 6.50 0.99 21.99
CA ILE A 112 6.01 -0.10 21.11
C ILE A 112 4.73 -0.69 21.70
N SER A 113 3.57 -0.38 21.11
CA SER A 113 2.34 -1.14 21.38
C SER A 113 1.33 -1.16 20.23
N SER A 114 1.20 -0.12 19.40
CA SER A 114 0.37 -0.17 18.19
C SER A 114 0.46 1.11 17.36
N LEU A 115 0.47 0.99 16.04
CA LEU A 115 0.20 2.11 15.12
C LEU A 115 -1.32 2.29 15.05
N LEU A 116 -1.82 3.47 15.43
CA LEU A 116 -3.23 3.83 15.32
C LEU A 116 -3.35 4.90 14.23
N ILE A 117 -3.95 4.53 13.10
CA ILE A 117 -4.32 5.49 12.05
C ILE A 117 -5.73 5.95 12.38
N ASN A 118 -5.85 7.15 12.94
CA ASN A 118 -7.15 7.80 13.17
C ASN A 118 -7.41 8.79 12.04
N CYS A 119 -8.42 8.50 11.22
CA CYS A 119 -9.09 9.52 10.41
C CYS A 119 -10.11 10.20 11.32
N ILE A 120 -9.87 11.44 11.73
CA ILE A 120 -10.81 12.19 12.56
C ILE A 120 -11.87 12.81 11.63
N PRO A 121 -13.17 12.45 11.76
CA PRO A 121 -14.24 13.24 11.19
C PRO A 121 -14.43 14.48 12.07
N LEU A 122 -14.11 15.67 11.55
CA LEU A 122 -14.73 16.90 12.05
C LEU A 122 -16.03 17.14 11.29
#